data_AF-A0A7Y3MRD7-F1
#
_entry.id   AF-A0A7Y3MRD7-F1
#
_cell.length_a   1.000
_cell.length_b   1.000
_cell.length_c   1.000
_cell.angle_alpha   90.00
_cell.angle_beta   90.00
_cell.angle_gamma   90.00
#
_symmetry.space_group_name_H-M   'P 1'
#
loop_
_entity.id
_entity.type
_entity.pdbx_description
1 polymer ?
#
loop_
_entity_poly.entity_id
_entity_poly.type
_entity_poly.pdbx_seq_one_letter_code
_entity_poly.pdbx_strand_id
1 'polypeptide(L)' 'FTIQLYYGNLNRANSVLGNYRNKYASWPASIEYETPNYKVWVGNYTTRLEADRALLEIQRNFPTAFVLKPGK' A
#
# COMPACT_ATOMS: atom_id res chain seq x y z
N PHE A 1 8.50 4.00 -6.80
CA PHE A 1 7.05 3.77 -6.98
C PHE A 1 6.56 3.08 -5.73
N THR A 2 5.37 3.40 -5.28
CA THR A 2 4.86 2.91 -3.99
C THR A 2 3.40 2.53 -4.20
N ILE A 3 2.89 1.49 -3.55
CA ILE A 3 1.47 1.16 -3.68
C ILE A 3 0.74 1.72 -2.47
N GLN A 4 -0.24 2.59 -2.70
CA GLN A 4 -1.14 3.02 -1.65
C GLN A 4 -2.32 2.06 -1.57
N LEU A 5 -2.52 1.45 -0.40
CA LEU A 5 -3.66 0.56 -0.14
C LEU A 5 -4.89 1.29 0.36
N TYR A 6 -4.68 2.28 1.23
CA TYR A 6 -5.75 2.93 1.97
C TYR A 6 -5.38 4.37 2.36
N TYR A 7 -6.39 5.22 2.47
CA TYR A 7 -6.33 6.59 2.96
C TYR A 7 -7.55 6.85 3.85
N GLY A 8 -7.35 7.26 5.10
CA GLY A 8 -8.44 7.61 6.01
C GLY A 8 -8.09 7.39 7.48
N ASN A 9 -8.99 6.75 8.24
CA ASN A 9 -8.85 6.64 9.69
C ASN A 9 -7.82 5.59 10.15
N LEU A 10 -7.19 5.82 11.30
CA LEU A 10 -6.21 4.92 11.93
C LEU A 10 -6.70 3.48 12.09
N ASN A 11 -7.93 3.31 12.61
CA ASN A 11 -8.49 1.98 12.87
C ASN A 11 -8.55 1.13 11.59
N ARG A 12 -8.95 1.75 10.48
CA ARG A 12 -9.05 1.09 9.19
C ARG A 12 -7.66 0.90 8.56
N ALA A 13 -6.76 1.87 8.71
CA ALA A 13 -5.37 1.75 8.28
C ALA A 13 -4.66 0.57 8.96
N ASN A 14 -4.77 0.43 10.29
CA ASN A 14 -4.21 -0.69 11.04
C ASN A 14 -4.81 -2.04 10.61
N SER A 15 -6.13 -2.09 10.44
CA SER A 15 -6.81 -3.31 9.97
C SER A 15 -6.35 -3.72 8.57
N VAL A 16 -6.21 -2.76 7.65
CA VAL A 16 -5.70 -2.99 6.29
C VAL A 16 -4.24 -3.45 6.34
N LEU A 17 -3.39 -2.79 7.12
CA LEU A 17 -1.98 -3.17 7.28
C LEU A 17 -1.83 -4.59 7.83
N GLY A 18 -2.60 -4.94 8.86
CA GLY A 18 -2.58 -6.29 9.44
C GLY A 18 -3.02 -7.35 8.44
N ASN A 19 -4.13 -7.11 7.72
CA ASN A 19 -4.60 -8.01 6.68
C ASN A 19 -3.59 -8.16 5.54
N TYR A 20 -2.96 -7.05 5.14
CA TYR A 20 -1.94 -7.06 4.12
C TYR A 20 -0.72 -7.88 4.56
N ARG A 21 -0.17 -7.63 5.76
CA ARG A 21 1.00 -8.36 6.29
C ARG A 21 0.74 -9.87 6.44
N ASN A 22 -0.49 -10.26 6.79
CA ASN A 22 -0.87 -11.66 6.88
C ASN A 22 -0.99 -12.36 5.51
N LYS A 23 -1.34 -11.62 4.45
CA LYS A 23 -1.51 -12.16 3.10
C LYS A 23 -0.24 -12.06 2.25
N TYR A 24 0.51 -10.98 2.43
CA TYR A 24 1.62 -10.56 1.61
C TYR A 24 2.80 -10.22 2.53
N ALA A 25 3.74 -11.15 2.64
CA ALA A 25 4.99 -10.93 3.37
C ALA A 25 6.13 -10.44 2.46
N SER A 26 5.95 -10.49 1.13
CA SER A 26 6.99 -10.19 0.16
C SER A 26 7.36 -8.70 0.08
N TRP A 27 6.39 -7.80 0.28
CA TRP A 27 6.67 -6.36 0.23
C TRP A 27 6.37 -5.70 1.59
N PRO A 28 7.30 -4.88 2.10
CA PRO A 28 7.11 -4.21 3.37
C PRO A 28 5.96 -3.21 3.28
N ALA A 29 5.17 -3.10 4.33
CA ALA A 29 4.09 -2.11 4.42
C ALA A 29 4.27 -1.20 5.63
N SER A 30 4.06 0.09 5.40
CA SER A 30 4.15 1.16 6.37
C SER A 30 2.86 1.96 6.42
N ILE A 31 2.58 2.56 7.58
CA ILE A 31 1.51 3.54 7.74
C ILE A 31 2.17 4.89 7.89
N GLU A 32 1.77 5.84 7.04
CA GLU A 32 2.17 7.23 7.13
C GLU A 32 1.05 8.03 7.77
N TYR A 33 1.38 8.87 8.75
CA TYR A 33 0.42 9.77 9.37
C TYR A 33 0.41 11.12 8.63
N GLU A 34 -0.75 11.51 8.12
CA GLU A 34 -0.96 12.81 7.47
C GLU A 34 -2.21 13.47 8.05
N THR A 35 -2.01 14.37 9.01
CA THR A 35 -3.09 15.01 9.79
C THR A 35 -4.27 15.46 8.93
N PRO A 36 -5.52 15.05 9.24
CA PRO A 36 -5.98 14.19 10.35
C PRO A 36 -6.05 12.68 10.00
N ASN A 37 -5.58 12.29 8.81
CA ASN A 37 -5.73 10.96 8.23
C ASN A 37 -4.44 10.13 8.28
N TYR A 38 -4.56 8.88 7.87
CA TYR A 38 -3.51 7.88 7.80
C TYR A 38 -3.49 7.26 6.40
N LYS A 39 -2.30 7.09 5.84
CA LYS A 39 -2.06 6.43 4.56
C LYS A 39 -1.39 5.09 4.81
N VAL A 40 -1.80 4.06 4.09
CA VAL A 40 -1.10 2.78 4.10
C VAL A 40 -0.34 2.63 2.80
N TRP A 41 0.98 2.55 2.88
CA TRP A 41 1.87 2.35 1.75
C TRP A 41 2.51 0.97 1.80
N VAL A 42 2.76 0.43 0.61
CA VAL A 42 3.32 -0.91 0.41
C VAL A 42 4.44 -0.83 -0.61
N GLY A 43 5.56 -1.45 -0.24
CA GLY A 43 6.74 -1.61 -1.05
C GLY A 43 7.44 -0.30 -1.35
N ASN A 44 8.63 -0.42 -1.90
CA ASN A 44 9.28 0.67 -2.60
C ASN A 44 9.87 0.06 -3.88
N TYR A 45 9.16 0.24 -4.98
CA TYR A 45 9.47 -0.34 -6.27
C TYR A 45 10.34 0.62 -7.08
N THR A 46 11.46 0.12 -7.58
CA THR A 46 12.38 0.90 -8.40
C THR A 46 11.76 1.18 -9.77
N THR A 47 11.10 0.17 -10.35
CA THR A 47 10.50 0.26 -11.68
C THR A 47 8.97 0.22 -11.64
N ARG A 48 8.34 0.80 -12.66
CA ARG A 48 6.88 0.70 -12.82
C ARG A 48 6.42 -0.75 -13.03
N LEU A 49 7.20 -1.55 -13.75
CA LEU A 49 6.86 -2.96 -14.03
C LEU A 49 6.76 -3.79 -12.75
N GLU A 50 7.68 -3.60 -11.80
CA GLU A 50 7.62 -4.27 -10.50
C GLU A 50 6.41 -3.82 -9.68
N ALA A 51 6.13 -2.51 -9.69
CA ALA A 51 4.98 -1.95 -9.01
C ALA A 51 3.66 -2.49 -9.60
N ASP A 52 3.55 -2.58 -10.93
CA ASP A 52 2.37 -3.11 -11.60
C ASP A 52 2.19 -4.61 -11.31
N ARG A 53 3.26 -5.41 -11.26
CA ARG A 53 3.20 -6.83 -10.86
C ARG A 53 2.67 -7.00 -9.45
N ALA A 54 3.21 -6.25 -8.49
CA ALA A 54 2.76 -6.33 -7.12
C ALA A 54 1.33 -5.79 -6.96
N LEU A 55 0.98 -4.73 -7.70
CA LEU A 55 -0.38 -4.19 -7.73
C LEU A 55 -1.36 -5.26 -8.19
N LEU A 56 -1.07 -6.02 -9.25
CA LEU A 56 -1.97 -7.06 -9.74
C LEU A 56 -2.28 -8.14 -8.70
N GLU A 57 -1.33 -8.49 -7.83
CA GLU A 57 -1.58 -9.41 -6.72
C GLU A 57 -2.41 -8.74 -5.63
N ILE A 58 -1.95 -7.59 -5.16
CA ILE A 58 -2.57 -6.83 -4.08
C ILE A 58 -4.02 -6.46 -4.41
N GLN A 59 -4.28 -6.03 -5.64
CA GLN A 59 -5.58 -5.55 -6.11
C GLN A 59 -6.65 -6.65 -6.09
N ARG A 60 -6.25 -7.94 -6.06
CA ARG A 60 -7.18 -9.07 -5.86
C ARG A 60 -7.85 -9.03 -4.48
N ASN A 61 -7.16 -8.54 -3.46
CA ASN A 61 -7.69 -8.42 -2.09
C ASN A 61 -8.00 -6.98 -1.70
N PHE A 62 -7.34 -6.01 -2.33
CA PHE A 62 -7.46 -4.59 -2.04
C PHE A 62 -7.76 -3.85 -3.35
N PRO A 63 -9.03 -3.87 -3.83
CA PRO A 63 -9.38 -3.25 -5.12
C PRO A 63 -9.16 -1.73 -5.15
N THR A 64 -9.06 -1.09 -3.97
CA THR A 64 -8.73 0.32 -3.81
C THR A 64 -7.24 0.63 -3.88
N ALA A 65 -6.39 -0.40 -4.05
CA ALA A 65 -4.96 -0.22 -4.15
C ALA A 65 -4.57 0.44 -5.47
N PHE A 66 -3.59 1.35 -5.45
CA PHE A 66 -3.06 1.98 -6.65
C PHE A 66 -1.58 2.31 -6.52
N VAL A 67 -0.88 2.36 -7.65
CA VAL A 67 0.55 2.71 -7.71
C VAL A 67 0.72 4.23 -7.73
N LEU A 68 1.42 4.76 -6.72
CA LEU A 68 1.99 6.10 -6.66
C LEU A 68 3.34 6.14 -7.39
N LYS A 69 3.50 7.19 -8.20
CA LYS A 69 4.80 7.55 -8.75
C LYS A 69 5.67 8.16 -7.65
N PRO A 70 6.97 7.81 -7.56
CA PRO A 70 7.89 8.56 -6.73
C PRO A 70 7.96 9.99 -7.29
N GLY A 71 7.86 10.99 -6.41
CA GLY A 71 8.08 12.39 -6.80
C GLY A 71 9.46 12.55 -7.44
N LYS A 72 9.55 13.41 -8.46
CA LYS A 72 10.83 13.77 -9.10
C LYS A 72 11.81 14.37 -8.11
#